data_AF-A0A938KQQ3-F1
#
_entry.id   AF-A0A938KQQ3-F1
#
_cell.length_a   1.000
_cell.length_b   1.000
_cell.length_c   1.000
_cell.angle_alpha   90.00
_cell.angle_beta   90.00
_cell.angle_gamma   90.00
#
_symmetry.space_group_name_H-M   'P 1'
#
loop_
_entity.id
_entity.type
_entity.pdbx_description
1 polymer ?
#
loop_
_entity_poly.entity_id
_entity_poly.type
_entity_poly.pdbx_seq_one_letter_code
_entity_poly.pdbx_strand_id
1 'polypeptide(L)'
;MVLNQSGIDSVLLFVTETGLQKSILDATEPLRILLRNSGVHDFATQSKGQDSKVMVEAKVMAETGIKSVPTSLYRPTTKDGDPRLWFSRFREHANPDDVIAVFVHDGRIHALNLTTSSIAKRLDAGLDCPDIGLVQSIAARSNSAAMELLGLLRKIAENGPITAACTGTTAVGRSIETALGISINSSPQPDFKGIEIKSGRMTGGGGRENRATLFACVPDWDISALKASRAILDQYGYKRGEVLRLYCTVSTKGKNAQGLFLEVDEAEKLLRERAIVNNGTEVCAWRLDRLHERLQEKHKETFWIKASSTRVGGIEHFQLESAIHTARPSNGQFDRLLKDGTITLDHLVKRSASGRVVEKGPLFKVERMRVPELFLGNPKEYRLV
;
A
#
# COMPACT_ATOMS: atom_id res chain seq x y z
N MET A 1 14.28 13.27 -1.80
CA MET A 1 15.38 12.36 -1.40
C MET A 1 15.41 11.21 -2.38
N VAL A 2 16.45 11.13 -3.23
CA VAL A 2 16.47 10.22 -4.39
C VAL A 2 16.27 8.74 -4.06
N LEU A 3 16.60 8.27 -2.84
CA LEU A 3 16.30 6.89 -2.43
C LEU A 3 14.79 6.55 -2.45
N ASN A 4 13.93 7.53 -2.16
CA ASN A 4 12.48 7.30 -2.23
C ASN A 4 11.98 7.23 -3.69
N GLN A 5 12.71 7.82 -4.64
CA GLN A 5 12.40 7.80 -6.08
C GLN A 5 12.95 6.54 -6.77
N SER A 6 14.02 5.93 -6.25
CA SER A 6 14.61 4.70 -6.77
C SER A 6 13.86 3.42 -6.37
N GLY A 7 12.77 3.54 -5.59
CA GLY A 7 11.93 2.39 -5.21
C GLY A 7 12.54 1.51 -4.10
N ILE A 8 13.59 1.98 -3.43
CA ILE A 8 14.22 1.30 -2.31
C ILE A 8 13.55 1.73 -1.01
N ASP A 9 13.15 0.77 -0.19
CA ASP A 9 12.67 1.04 1.16
C ASP A 9 13.81 1.42 2.08
N SER A 10 13.79 2.68 2.53
CA SER A 10 14.80 3.22 3.41
C SER A 10 14.20 3.93 4.61
N VAL A 11 14.89 3.84 5.75
CA VAL A 11 14.58 4.52 7.00
C VAL A 11 15.71 5.49 7.30
N LEU A 12 15.37 6.68 7.78
CA LEU A 12 16.37 7.66 8.19
C LEU A 12 16.77 7.43 9.65
N LEU A 13 18.08 7.38 9.88
CA LEU A 13 18.69 7.47 11.20
C LEU A 13 19.39 8.82 11.32
N PHE A 14 19.10 9.52 12.41
CA PHE A 14 19.78 10.76 12.77
C PHE A 14 20.88 10.43 13.76
N VAL A 15 22.13 10.74 13.39
CA VAL A 15 23.30 10.40 14.18
C VAL A 15 23.47 11.43 15.27
N THR A 16 23.35 11.01 16.53
CA THR A 16 23.61 11.88 17.67
C THR A 16 25.05 11.71 18.16
N GLU A 17 25.62 12.78 18.73
CA GLU A 17 26.95 12.73 19.35
C GLU A 17 27.02 11.62 20.42
N THR A 18 26.00 11.53 21.26
CA THR A 18 25.90 10.48 22.29
C THR A 18 25.86 9.08 21.69
N GLY A 19 25.13 8.88 20.59
CA GLY A 19 25.05 7.59 19.90
C GLY A 19 26.41 7.16 19.36
N LEU A 20 27.17 8.08 18.76
CA LEU A 20 28.54 7.82 18.33
C LEU A 20 29.45 7.52 19.51
N GLN A 21 29.45 8.32 20.58
CA GLN A 21 30.28 8.11 21.76
C GLN A 21 30.02 6.75 22.43
N LYS A 22 28.75 6.34 22.52
CA LYS A 22 28.35 5.06 23.12
C LYS A 22 28.38 3.88 22.16
N SER A 23 28.66 4.11 20.88
CA SER A 23 28.60 3.07 19.86
C SER A 23 27.25 2.36 19.79
N ILE A 24 26.16 3.13 19.83
CA ILE A 24 24.79 2.63 19.74
C ILE A 24 23.90 3.64 18.99
N LEU A 25 23.04 3.14 18.11
CA LEU A 25 21.95 3.88 17.48
C LEU A 25 20.62 3.22 17.84
N ASP A 26 19.54 3.99 17.85
CA ASP A 26 18.20 3.47 18.11
C ASP A 26 17.64 2.78 16.87
N ALA A 27 17.23 1.52 17.03
CA ALA A 27 16.39 0.82 16.08
C ALA A 27 14.94 1.24 16.32
N THR A 28 14.62 2.43 15.84
CA THR A 28 13.28 3.03 15.87
C THR A 28 12.24 2.10 15.22
N GLU A 29 10.96 2.28 15.54
CA GLU A 29 9.86 1.46 14.99
C GLU A 29 9.93 1.27 13.46
N PRO A 30 10.17 2.33 12.63
CA PRO A 30 10.31 2.14 11.19
C PRO A 30 11.47 1.21 10.80
N LEU A 31 12.62 1.29 11.49
CA LEU A 31 13.76 0.42 11.22
C LEU A 31 13.45 -1.03 11.58
N ARG A 32 12.73 -1.26 12.69
CA ARG A 32 12.28 -2.61 13.08
C ARG A 32 11.37 -3.22 12.04
N ILE A 33 10.39 -2.45 11.56
CA ILE A 33 9.47 -2.88 10.50
C ILE A 33 10.25 -3.21 9.22
N LEU A 34 11.20 -2.36 8.83
CA LEU A 34 12.03 -2.58 7.65
C LEU A 34 12.80 -3.90 7.72
N LEU A 35 13.51 -4.15 8.84
CA LEU A 35 14.30 -5.37 9.01
C LEU A 35 13.45 -6.63 9.09
N ARG A 36 12.29 -6.56 9.76
CA ARG A 36 11.34 -7.67 9.86
C ARG A 36 10.74 -8.02 8.50
N ASN A 37 10.22 -7.02 7.79
CA ASN A 37 9.59 -7.22 6.48
C ASN A 37 10.59 -7.69 5.42
N SER A 38 11.86 -7.31 5.56
CA SER A 38 12.94 -7.76 4.66
C SER A 38 13.55 -9.11 5.06
N GLY A 39 13.05 -9.76 6.13
CA GLY A 39 13.54 -11.04 6.62
C GLY A 39 14.94 -11.02 7.22
N VAL A 40 15.47 -9.83 7.56
CA VAL A 40 16.84 -9.68 8.11
C VAL A 40 16.86 -9.96 9.60
N HIS A 41 15.92 -9.37 10.35
CA HIS A 41 15.87 -9.53 11.80
C HIS A 41 14.50 -9.13 12.35
N ASP A 42 13.98 -9.91 13.30
CA ASP A 42 12.82 -9.54 14.10
C ASP A 42 13.22 -9.33 15.57
N PHE A 43 13.15 -8.09 16.03
CA PHE A 43 13.44 -7.76 17.42
C PHE A 43 12.39 -8.32 18.39
N ALA A 44 11.14 -8.57 17.94
CA ALA A 44 10.11 -9.11 18.82
C ALA A 44 10.49 -10.50 19.37
N THR A 45 11.17 -11.31 18.56
CA THR A 45 11.61 -12.67 18.90
C THR A 45 12.99 -12.73 19.54
N GLN A 46 13.74 -11.62 19.56
CA GLN A 46 15.09 -11.57 20.15
C GLN A 46 15.01 -11.47 21.68
N SER A 47 15.80 -12.29 22.38
CA SER A 47 15.97 -12.20 23.84
C SER A 47 16.64 -10.87 24.25
N LYS A 48 16.35 -10.40 25.48
CA LYS A 48 16.94 -9.18 26.04
C LYS A 48 18.37 -9.44 26.55
N GLY A 49 19.21 -8.41 26.51
CA GLY A 49 20.56 -8.42 27.06
C GLY A 49 21.66 -8.49 26.01
N GLN A 50 22.87 -8.15 26.44
CA GLN A 50 24.05 -8.06 25.57
C GLN A 50 24.50 -9.43 25.05
N ASP A 51 24.25 -10.50 25.81
CA ASP A 51 24.59 -11.88 25.43
C ASP A 51 23.69 -12.42 24.30
N SER A 52 22.53 -11.80 24.10
CA SER A 52 21.59 -12.14 23.01
C SER A 52 21.78 -11.29 21.76
N LYS A 53 22.93 -10.60 21.65
CA LYS A 53 23.26 -9.74 20.51
C LYS A 53 23.40 -10.58 19.23
N VAL A 54 22.71 -10.15 18.18
CA VAL A 54 22.83 -10.76 16.85
C VAL A 54 23.81 -9.93 16.02
N MET A 55 24.73 -10.61 15.35
CA MET A 55 25.71 -9.99 14.46
C MET A 55 25.33 -10.28 13.01
N VAL A 56 25.18 -9.23 12.22
CA VAL A 56 24.91 -9.31 10.78
C VAL A 56 25.99 -8.55 10.00
N GLU A 57 26.17 -8.90 8.73
CA GLU A 57 27.02 -8.12 7.84
C GLU A 57 26.21 -6.96 7.22
N ALA A 58 26.76 -5.75 7.25
CA ALA A 58 26.16 -4.59 6.60
C ALA A 58 27.17 -3.88 5.70
N LYS A 59 26.69 -3.02 4.79
CA LYS A 59 27.53 -2.14 3.97
C LYS A 59 27.29 -0.68 4.33
N VAL A 60 28.35 0.03 4.70
CA VAL A 60 28.33 1.48 4.93
C VAL A 60 28.88 2.18 3.69
N MET A 61 28.13 3.13 3.18
CA MET A 61 28.44 3.95 2.01
C MET A 61 28.64 5.39 2.47
N ALA A 62 29.89 5.82 2.49
CA ALA A 62 30.31 7.16 2.90
C ALA A 62 31.21 7.78 1.83
N GLU A 63 31.71 8.99 2.08
CA GLU A 63 32.68 9.63 1.18
C GLU A 63 34.00 8.84 1.07
N THR A 64 34.35 8.09 2.11
CA THR A 64 35.52 7.19 2.14
C THR A 64 35.32 5.90 1.33
N GLY A 65 34.18 5.74 0.65
CA GLY A 65 33.83 4.58 -0.17
C GLY A 65 32.82 3.64 0.49
N ILE A 66 32.66 2.44 -0.11
CA ILE A 66 31.77 1.38 0.38
C ILE A 66 32.59 0.38 1.20
N LYS A 67 32.22 0.18 2.47
CA LYS A 67 32.86 -0.81 3.35
C LYS A 67 31.84 -1.82 3.89
N SER A 68 32.16 -3.11 3.80
CA SER A 68 31.45 -4.15 4.56
C SER A 68 31.89 -4.09 6.03
N VAL A 69 30.93 -3.99 6.94
CA VAL A 69 31.17 -3.88 8.39
C VAL A 69 30.26 -4.84 9.17
N PRO A 70 30.79 -5.49 10.22
CA PRO A 70 29.94 -6.19 11.19
C PRO A 70 28.99 -5.22 11.87
N THR A 71 27.73 -5.60 12.02
CA THR A 71 26.68 -4.77 12.61
C THR A 71 25.97 -5.53 13.71
N SER A 72 25.89 -4.94 14.90
CA SER A 72 25.22 -5.55 16.04
C SER A 72 23.80 -5.07 16.17
N LEU A 73 22.88 -6.01 16.38
CA LEU A 73 21.47 -5.78 16.70
C LEU A 73 21.20 -6.33 18.11
N TYR A 74 20.70 -5.50 19.03
CA TYR A 74 20.49 -5.96 20.42
C TYR A 74 19.28 -5.31 21.08
N ARG A 75 18.68 -6.01 22.05
CA ARG A 75 17.64 -5.46 22.94
C ARG A 75 18.22 -5.17 24.33
N PRO A 76 18.14 -3.93 24.84
CA PRO A 76 18.62 -3.63 26.19
C PRO A 76 17.80 -4.35 27.27
N THR A 77 18.45 -4.65 28.40
CA THR A 77 17.81 -5.29 29.57
C THR A 77 16.97 -4.31 30.38
N THR A 78 17.34 -3.02 30.38
CA THR A 78 16.78 -1.99 31.26
C THR A 78 15.77 -1.08 30.53
N LYS A 79 14.52 -1.10 31.03
CA LYS A 79 13.29 -0.41 30.53
C LYS A 79 12.92 -0.70 29.06
N ASP A 80 11.65 -0.50 28.72
CA ASP A 80 11.08 -0.71 27.37
C ASP A 80 11.55 0.34 26.34
N GLY A 81 12.85 0.65 26.33
CA GLY A 81 13.47 1.48 25.32
C GLY A 81 13.63 0.74 23.99
N ASP A 82 13.80 1.49 22.91
CA ASP A 82 13.99 0.93 21.58
C ASP A 82 15.22 -0.01 21.55
N PRO A 83 15.15 -1.14 20.81
CA PRO A 83 16.32 -1.95 20.50
C PRO A 83 17.39 -1.10 19.82
N ARG A 84 18.61 -1.60 19.76
CA ARG A 84 19.75 -0.85 19.25
C ARG A 84 20.41 -1.54 18.07
N LEU A 85 20.96 -0.71 17.21
CA LEU A 85 21.76 -1.07 16.06
C LEU A 85 23.11 -0.37 16.14
N TRP A 86 24.20 -1.04 15.75
CA TRP A 86 25.50 -0.38 15.62
C TRP A 86 26.34 -0.98 14.50
N PHE A 87 26.80 -0.13 13.58
CA PHE A 87 27.77 -0.49 12.56
C PHE A 87 29.19 -0.42 13.15
N SER A 88 29.99 -1.46 13.00
CA SER A 88 31.38 -1.44 13.48
C SER A 88 32.15 -0.27 12.87
N ARG A 89 32.91 0.44 13.71
CA ARG A 89 33.71 1.62 13.34
C ARG A 89 32.92 2.73 12.62
N PHE A 90 31.62 2.88 12.93
CA PHE A 90 30.77 3.88 12.27
C PHE A 90 31.27 5.33 12.40
N ARG A 91 32.06 5.62 13.43
CA ARG A 91 32.71 6.94 13.62
C ARG A 91 33.67 7.33 12.49
N GLU A 92 34.18 6.36 11.73
CA GLU A 92 34.99 6.63 10.53
C GLU A 92 34.12 7.03 9.32
N HIS A 93 32.80 6.94 9.44
CA HIS A 93 31.84 7.03 8.34
C HIS A 93 30.71 8.04 8.56
N ALA A 94 30.57 8.56 9.78
CA ALA A 94 29.53 9.51 10.15
C ALA A 94 29.98 10.44 11.28
N ASN A 95 29.55 11.69 11.19
CA ASN A 95 29.71 12.73 12.19
C ASN A 95 28.40 12.92 12.98
N PRO A 96 28.45 13.58 14.16
CA PRO A 96 27.23 14.09 14.79
C PRO A 96 26.41 14.92 13.80
N ASP A 97 25.09 14.81 13.89
CA ASP A 97 24.08 15.47 13.05
C ASP A 97 23.99 14.98 11.59
N ASP A 98 24.77 13.95 11.22
CA ASP A 98 24.59 13.30 9.93
C ASP A 98 23.26 12.55 9.84
N VAL A 99 22.68 12.54 8.64
CA VAL A 99 21.47 11.79 8.31
C VAL A 99 21.86 10.58 7.47
N ILE A 100 21.48 9.41 7.95
CA ILE A 100 21.86 8.13 7.34
C ILE A 100 20.59 7.44 6.84
N ALA A 101 20.54 7.15 5.54
CA ALA A 101 19.50 6.28 5.01
C ALA A 101 19.91 4.81 5.15
N VAL A 102 19.11 4.05 5.89
CA VAL A 102 19.28 2.62 6.06
C VAL A 102 18.25 1.88 5.20
N PHE A 103 18.71 0.95 4.38
CA PHE A 103 17.86 0.09 3.54
C PHE A 103 18.36 -1.35 3.55
N VAL A 104 17.54 -2.28 3.06
CA VAL A 104 17.93 -3.69 2.91
C VAL A 104 18.02 -4.06 1.44
N HIS A 105 19.10 -4.76 1.08
CA HIS A 105 19.25 -5.34 -0.24
C HIS A 105 20.03 -6.67 -0.18
N ASP A 106 19.61 -7.67 -0.97
CA ASP A 106 20.17 -9.02 -1.01
C ASP A 106 20.36 -9.63 0.41
N GLY A 107 19.37 -9.39 1.29
CA GLY A 107 19.37 -9.88 2.67
C GLY A 107 20.35 -9.17 3.61
N ARG A 108 20.96 -8.06 3.19
CA ARG A 108 21.97 -7.31 3.97
C ARG A 108 21.51 -5.89 4.24
N ILE A 109 21.96 -5.34 5.37
CA ILE A 109 21.72 -3.94 5.75
C ILE A 109 22.68 -3.04 4.98
N HIS A 110 22.18 -1.94 4.45
CA HIS A 110 22.94 -0.90 3.79
C HIS A 110 22.71 0.43 4.50
N ALA A 111 23.77 1.20 4.75
CA ALA A 111 23.69 2.53 5.36
C ALA A 111 24.39 3.54 4.47
N LEU A 112 23.63 4.49 3.91
CA LEU A 112 24.14 5.58 3.08
C LEU A 112 24.13 6.88 3.88
N ASN A 113 25.30 7.49 4.07
CA ASN A 113 25.39 8.82 4.66
C ASN A 113 24.91 9.86 3.65
N LEU A 114 23.73 10.45 3.89
CA LEU A 114 23.13 11.42 2.96
C LEU A 114 23.76 12.81 3.08
N THR A 115 24.33 13.14 4.24
CA THR A 115 24.90 14.46 4.52
C THR A 115 26.24 14.64 3.83
N THR A 116 27.14 13.66 3.97
CA THR A 116 28.54 13.79 3.52
C THR A 116 28.83 13.06 2.21
N SER A 117 28.08 12.02 1.85
CA SER A 117 28.46 11.19 0.70
C SER A 117 28.28 11.90 -0.64
N SER A 118 29.36 11.96 -1.43
CA SER A 118 29.31 12.33 -2.85
C SER A 118 28.43 11.36 -3.66
N ILE A 119 28.20 10.13 -3.19
CA ILE A 119 27.24 9.18 -3.78
C ILE A 119 25.81 9.72 -3.67
N ALA A 120 25.42 10.29 -2.52
CA ALA A 120 24.11 10.90 -2.34
C ALA A 120 23.92 12.12 -3.25
N LYS A 121 24.94 12.98 -3.35
CA LYS A 121 24.93 14.15 -4.25
C LYS A 121 24.84 13.77 -5.73
N ARG A 122 25.54 12.71 -6.15
CA ARG A 122 25.49 12.20 -7.53
C ARG A 122 24.19 11.47 -7.86
N LEU A 123 23.62 10.76 -6.89
CA LEU A 123 22.27 10.19 -6.97
C LEU A 123 21.23 11.31 -7.18
N ASP A 124 21.28 12.38 -6.40
CA ASP A 124 20.43 13.57 -6.56
C ASP A 124 20.64 14.28 -7.92
N ALA A 125 21.86 14.23 -8.47
CA ALA A 125 22.19 14.83 -9.77
C ALA A 125 21.95 13.91 -11.00
N GLY A 126 21.52 12.66 -10.81
CA GLY A 126 21.26 11.72 -11.90
C GLY A 126 22.49 11.28 -12.69
N LEU A 127 23.68 11.32 -12.08
CA LEU A 127 24.95 10.98 -12.74
C LEU A 127 25.29 9.48 -12.58
N ASP A 128 25.81 8.87 -13.64
CA ASP A 128 26.30 7.47 -13.63
C ASP A 128 27.62 7.34 -12.85
N CYS A 129 27.73 6.30 -12.01
CA CYS A 129 28.97 5.97 -11.28
C CYS A 129 29.04 4.46 -11.03
N PRO A 130 30.22 3.83 -11.04
CA PRO A 130 30.38 2.39 -10.75
C PRO A 130 29.75 1.97 -9.40
N ASP A 131 29.84 2.82 -8.38
CA ASP A 131 29.24 2.60 -7.06
C ASP A 131 27.72 2.80 -7.03
N ILE A 132 27.21 3.62 -7.96
CA ILE A 132 25.78 3.82 -8.23
C ILE A 132 25.18 2.60 -8.96
N GLY A 133 26.00 1.78 -9.63
CA GLY A 133 25.57 0.54 -10.26
C GLY A 133 24.86 -0.44 -9.32
N LEU A 134 25.18 -0.42 -8.01
CA LEU A 134 24.43 -1.18 -7.00
C LEU A 134 23.06 -0.54 -6.72
N VAL A 135 22.98 0.76 -6.46
CA VAL A 135 21.70 1.47 -6.21
C VAL A 135 20.78 1.47 -7.45
N GLN A 136 21.35 1.60 -8.64
CA GLN A 136 20.66 1.51 -9.93
C GLN A 136 20.27 0.06 -10.26
N SER A 137 21.10 -0.96 -9.98
CA SER A 137 20.71 -2.36 -10.20
C SER A 137 19.66 -2.84 -9.21
N ILE A 138 19.66 -2.32 -7.97
CA ILE A 138 18.58 -2.52 -6.99
C ILE A 138 17.27 -1.93 -7.52
N ALA A 139 17.32 -0.68 -8.01
CA ALA A 139 16.17 -0.06 -8.66
C ALA A 139 15.73 -0.84 -9.91
N ALA A 140 16.67 -1.34 -10.72
CA ALA A 140 16.40 -2.09 -11.94
C ALA A 140 15.80 -3.49 -11.70
N ARG A 141 16.19 -4.20 -10.62
CA ARG A 141 15.68 -5.53 -10.29
C ARG A 141 14.25 -5.48 -9.75
N SER A 142 13.94 -4.53 -8.88
CA SER A 142 12.55 -4.24 -8.46
C SER A 142 11.71 -3.65 -9.62
N ASN A 143 12.32 -3.00 -10.60
CA ASN A 143 11.65 -2.46 -11.79
C ASN A 143 11.37 -3.49 -12.91
N SER A 144 11.90 -4.72 -12.87
CA SER A 144 11.81 -5.60 -14.06
C SER A 144 10.37 -5.95 -14.47
N ALA A 145 9.53 -6.39 -13.53
CA ALA A 145 8.12 -6.69 -13.80
C ALA A 145 7.28 -5.43 -14.07
N ALA A 146 7.55 -4.33 -13.35
CA ALA A 146 6.85 -3.06 -13.53
C ALA A 146 7.12 -2.44 -14.91
N MET A 147 8.37 -2.49 -15.36
CA MET A 147 8.78 -2.02 -16.68
C MET A 147 8.32 -2.95 -17.79
N GLU A 148 8.29 -4.26 -17.56
CA GLU A 148 7.67 -5.23 -18.47
C GLU A 148 6.19 -4.92 -18.65
N LEU A 149 5.44 -4.76 -17.56
CA LEU A 149 4.02 -4.40 -17.59
C LEU A 149 3.81 -3.06 -18.31
N LEU A 150 4.60 -2.03 -17.98
CA LEU A 150 4.53 -0.74 -18.66
C LEU A 150 4.80 -0.87 -20.17
N GLY A 151 5.78 -1.69 -20.57
CA GLY A 151 6.08 -1.98 -21.96
C GLY A 151 4.91 -2.67 -22.68
N LEU A 152 4.25 -3.63 -22.03
CA LEU A 152 3.05 -4.27 -22.56
C LEU A 152 1.88 -3.28 -22.71
N LEU A 153 1.66 -2.44 -21.71
CA LEU A 153 0.61 -1.41 -21.73
C LEU A 153 0.84 -0.39 -22.85
N ARG A 154 2.09 0.03 -23.09
CA ARG A 154 2.44 0.90 -24.22
C ARG A 154 2.17 0.23 -25.56
N LYS A 155 2.57 -1.03 -25.74
CA LYS A 155 2.27 -1.78 -26.97
C LYS A 155 0.77 -1.89 -27.23
N ILE A 156 -0.03 -2.15 -26.19
CA ILE A 156 -1.50 -2.16 -26.32
C ILE A 156 -2.01 -0.78 -26.75
N ALA A 157 -1.52 0.28 -26.13
CA ALA A 157 -1.94 1.64 -26.42
C ALA A 157 -1.55 2.11 -27.85
N GLU A 158 -0.35 1.74 -28.31
CA GLU A 158 0.19 2.00 -29.66
C GLU A 158 -0.61 1.29 -30.77
N ASN A 159 -1.16 0.10 -30.48
CA ASN A 159 -2.03 -0.63 -31.41
C ASN A 159 -3.43 -0.02 -31.56
N GLY A 160 -3.73 1.05 -30.81
CA GLY A 160 -5.00 1.75 -30.83
C GLY A 160 -6.07 1.16 -29.90
N PRO A 161 -7.34 1.58 -30.03
CA PRO A 161 -8.39 1.22 -29.10
C PRO A 161 -8.71 -0.29 -29.11
N ILE A 162 -8.69 -0.92 -27.95
CA ILE A 162 -9.05 -2.34 -27.80
C ILE A 162 -10.57 -2.51 -27.72
N THR A 163 -11.11 -3.54 -28.38
CA THR A 163 -12.54 -3.87 -28.31
C THR A 163 -12.92 -4.41 -26.92
N ALA A 164 -14.09 -4.00 -26.41
CA ALA A 164 -14.58 -4.46 -25.12
C ALA A 164 -14.85 -5.97 -25.10
N ALA A 165 -14.23 -6.69 -24.15
CA ALA A 165 -14.43 -8.13 -23.95
C ALA A 165 -15.83 -8.48 -23.40
N CYS A 166 -16.55 -7.49 -22.85
CA CYS A 166 -17.94 -7.66 -22.41
C CYS A 166 -18.64 -6.31 -22.27
N THR A 167 -19.91 -6.32 -21.87
CA THR A 167 -20.66 -5.11 -21.51
C THR A 167 -20.59 -4.80 -20.01
N GLY A 168 -20.89 -3.56 -19.63
CA GLY A 168 -21.03 -3.14 -18.24
C GLY A 168 -19.77 -2.53 -17.62
N THR A 169 -19.84 -2.25 -16.31
CA THR A 169 -18.82 -1.47 -15.60
C THR A 169 -17.46 -2.16 -15.55
N THR A 170 -17.42 -3.50 -15.53
CA THR A 170 -16.20 -4.30 -15.50
C THR A 170 -15.50 -4.46 -16.86
N ALA A 171 -16.14 -4.00 -17.95
CA ALA A 171 -15.63 -4.22 -19.30
C ALA A 171 -14.20 -3.67 -19.52
N VAL A 172 -13.91 -2.46 -19.03
CA VAL A 172 -12.58 -1.84 -19.19
C VAL A 172 -11.46 -2.69 -18.57
N GLY A 173 -11.66 -3.17 -17.34
CA GLY A 173 -10.67 -4.01 -16.64
C GLY A 173 -10.48 -5.34 -17.35
N ARG A 174 -11.60 -6.04 -17.62
CA ARG A 174 -11.56 -7.35 -18.30
C ARG A 174 -10.92 -7.28 -19.68
N SER A 175 -11.12 -6.19 -20.41
CA SER A 175 -10.54 -6.02 -21.75
C SER A 175 -9.04 -5.81 -21.68
N ILE A 176 -8.55 -5.01 -20.73
CA ILE A 176 -7.11 -4.77 -20.51
C ILE A 176 -6.42 -6.05 -20.01
N GLU A 177 -7.01 -6.76 -19.05
CA GLU A 177 -6.51 -8.06 -18.57
C GLU A 177 -6.41 -9.08 -19.72
N THR A 178 -7.45 -9.16 -20.55
CA THR A 178 -7.45 -10.05 -21.73
C THR A 178 -6.36 -9.66 -22.72
N ALA A 179 -6.17 -8.37 -22.99
CA ALA A 179 -5.12 -7.87 -23.89
C ALA A 179 -3.70 -8.13 -23.35
N LEU A 180 -3.54 -8.21 -22.02
CA LEU A 180 -2.29 -8.60 -21.36
C LEU A 180 -2.09 -10.12 -21.28
N GLY A 181 -3.04 -10.93 -21.76
CA GLY A 181 -2.99 -12.39 -21.66
C GLY A 181 -3.30 -12.94 -20.26
N ILE A 182 -3.90 -12.13 -19.38
CA ILE A 182 -4.25 -12.51 -18.01
C ILE A 182 -5.64 -13.16 -18.01
N SER A 183 -5.74 -14.38 -17.47
CA SER A 183 -7.01 -15.08 -17.33
C SER A 183 -7.84 -14.49 -16.19
N ILE A 184 -9.10 -14.14 -16.49
CA ILE A 184 -10.05 -13.59 -15.51
C ILE A 184 -10.26 -14.59 -14.37
N ASN A 185 -10.05 -14.14 -13.13
CA ASN A 185 -10.21 -14.96 -11.94
C ASN A 185 -10.75 -14.12 -10.76
N SER A 186 -11.01 -14.77 -9.62
CA SER A 186 -11.45 -14.12 -8.38
C SER A 186 -10.39 -14.21 -7.27
N SER A 187 -9.12 -14.34 -7.66
CA SER A 187 -8.01 -14.47 -6.73
C SER A 187 -7.85 -13.20 -5.89
N PRO A 188 -7.52 -13.32 -4.60
CA PRO A 188 -7.11 -12.17 -3.80
C PRO A 188 -5.69 -11.69 -4.13
N GLN A 189 -4.91 -12.48 -4.89
CA GLN A 189 -3.53 -12.18 -5.24
C GLN A 189 -3.41 -11.14 -6.38
N PRO A 190 -2.27 -10.43 -6.48
CA PRO A 190 -2.03 -9.48 -7.57
C PRO A 190 -2.04 -10.11 -8.98
N ASP A 191 -2.42 -9.31 -9.98
CA ASP A 191 -2.72 -9.78 -11.34
C ASP A 191 -1.48 -10.14 -12.18
N PHE A 192 -0.39 -9.39 -12.05
CA PHE A 192 0.80 -9.51 -12.91
C PHE A 192 2.08 -9.60 -12.08
N LYS A 193 2.60 -10.82 -11.85
CA LYS A 193 3.88 -11.07 -11.16
C LYS A 193 4.04 -10.32 -9.82
N GLY A 194 2.95 -10.17 -9.07
CA GLY A 194 2.94 -9.42 -7.79
C GLY A 194 2.48 -7.97 -7.89
N ILE A 195 2.10 -7.50 -9.09
CA ILE A 195 1.56 -6.16 -9.35
C ILE A 195 0.06 -6.26 -9.59
N GLU A 196 -0.74 -5.48 -8.85
CA GLU A 196 -2.18 -5.36 -9.08
C GLU A 196 -2.47 -4.40 -10.24
N ILE A 197 -3.48 -4.71 -11.04
CA ILE A 197 -3.93 -3.87 -12.16
C ILE A 197 -5.33 -3.34 -11.86
N LYS A 198 -5.45 -2.02 -11.80
CA LYS A 198 -6.72 -1.33 -11.56
C LYS A 198 -7.07 -0.42 -12.73
N SER A 199 -8.04 -0.83 -13.54
CA SER A 199 -8.47 -0.04 -14.69
C SER A 199 -9.74 0.77 -14.42
N GLY A 200 -9.78 1.98 -14.97
CA GLY A 200 -10.95 2.86 -14.93
C GLY A 200 -11.17 3.58 -16.26
N ARG A 201 -12.44 3.82 -16.58
CA ARG A 201 -12.81 4.75 -17.65
C ARG A 201 -12.43 6.16 -17.22
N MET A 202 -11.93 6.97 -18.14
CA MET A 202 -11.85 8.42 -17.94
C MET A 202 -13.26 8.98 -17.97
N THR A 203 -13.64 9.69 -16.90
CA THR A 203 -14.95 10.32 -16.78
C THR A 203 -14.76 11.83 -16.81
N GLY A 204 -15.54 12.51 -17.64
CA GLY A 204 -15.48 13.97 -17.84
C GLY A 204 -16.20 14.80 -16.77
N GLY A 205 -16.44 14.29 -15.56
CA GLY A 205 -17.20 15.01 -14.54
C GLY A 205 -17.15 14.40 -13.13
N GLY A 206 -17.32 15.26 -12.12
CA GLY A 206 -17.32 14.91 -10.69
C GLY A 206 -18.54 14.09 -10.29
N GLY A 207 -18.34 12.81 -9.98
CA GLY A 207 -19.40 11.90 -9.52
C GLY A 207 -18.86 10.63 -8.86
N ARG A 208 -19.76 9.72 -8.44
CA ARG A 208 -19.45 8.45 -7.72
C ARG A 208 -18.46 7.52 -8.45
N GLU A 209 -18.25 7.74 -9.75
CA GLU A 209 -17.23 7.06 -10.59
C GLU A 209 -15.79 7.49 -10.27
N ASN A 210 -15.62 8.55 -9.47
CA ASN A 210 -14.32 9.05 -9.00
C ASN A 210 -13.74 8.26 -7.82
N ARG A 211 -14.36 7.16 -7.36
CA ARG A 211 -13.77 6.31 -6.31
C ARG A 211 -13.18 5.02 -6.91
N ALA A 212 -11.96 4.70 -6.50
CA ALA A 212 -11.30 3.44 -6.79
C ALA A 212 -11.63 2.42 -5.70
N THR A 213 -11.82 1.16 -6.09
CA THR A 213 -11.95 0.06 -5.12
C THR A 213 -10.57 -0.41 -4.71
N LEU A 214 -10.29 -0.39 -3.41
CA LEU A 214 -9.08 -0.95 -2.83
C LEU A 214 -9.25 -2.48 -2.77
N PHE A 215 -10.07 -2.95 -1.84
CA PHE A 215 -10.33 -4.36 -1.62
C PHE A 215 -11.74 -4.61 -1.09
N ALA A 216 -12.19 -5.86 -1.18
CA ALA A 216 -13.36 -6.35 -0.49
C ALA A 216 -12.93 -6.97 0.85
N CYS A 217 -13.66 -6.66 1.93
CA CYS A 217 -13.46 -7.30 3.24
C CYS A 217 -14.77 -7.34 4.02
N VAL A 218 -15.24 -8.54 4.36
CA VAL A 218 -16.39 -8.72 5.26
C VAL A 218 -16.00 -8.33 6.70
N PRO A 219 -16.98 -7.96 7.55
CA PRO A 219 -16.74 -7.75 8.98
C PRO A 219 -16.15 -8.99 9.64
N ASP A 220 -15.46 -8.77 10.75
CA ASP A 220 -15.15 -9.83 11.70
C ASP A 220 -16.44 -10.15 12.48
N TRP A 221 -17.08 -11.25 12.11
CA TRP A 221 -18.36 -11.66 12.67
C TRP A 221 -18.28 -12.03 14.15
N ASP A 222 -17.10 -12.41 14.67
CA ASP A 222 -16.95 -12.80 16.07
C ASP A 222 -17.13 -11.59 16.99
N ILE A 223 -16.58 -10.44 16.58
CA ILE A 223 -16.69 -9.17 17.32
C ILE A 223 -17.89 -8.31 16.90
N SER A 224 -18.61 -8.68 15.83
CA SER A 224 -19.75 -7.92 15.32
C SER A 224 -21.04 -8.19 16.10
N ALA A 225 -21.89 -7.18 16.26
CA ALA A 225 -23.24 -7.34 16.81
C ALA A 225 -24.14 -8.19 15.88
N LEU A 226 -24.20 -7.84 14.59
CA LEU A 226 -24.85 -8.65 13.56
C LEU A 226 -23.86 -9.66 12.98
N LYS A 227 -24.28 -10.93 12.90
CA LYS A 227 -23.39 -12.06 12.57
C LYS A 227 -23.34 -12.44 11.08
N ALA A 228 -24.00 -11.69 10.21
CA ALA A 228 -23.96 -11.91 8.77
C ALA A 228 -24.48 -10.69 7.99
N SER A 229 -24.01 -10.53 6.75
CA SER A 229 -24.49 -9.48 5.83
C SER A 229 -25.98 -9.59 5.52
N ARG A 230 -26.54 -10.81 5.60
CA ARG A 230 -27.99 -11.02 5.52
C ARG A 230 -28.73 -10.32 6.66
N ALA A 231 -28.20 -10.37 7.88
CA ALA A 231 -28.80 -9.72 9.04
C ALA A 231 -28.76 -8.19 8.90
N ILE A 232 -27.64 -7.64 8.39
CA ILE A 232 -27.54 -6.21 8.07
C ILE A 232 -28.56 -5.82 7.00
N LEU A 233 -28.72 -6.63 5.94
CA LEU A 233 -29.74 -6.41 4.90
C LEU A 233 -31.17 -6.46 5.48
N ASP A 234 -31.45 -7.41 6.37
CA ASP A 234 -32.78 -7.58 6.96
C ASP A 234 -33.16 -6.38 7.85
N GLN A 235 -32.18 -5.76 8.52
CA GLN A 235 -32.42 -4.65 9.43
C GLN A 235 -32.36 -3.26 8.75
N TYR A 236 -31.44 -3.05 7.81
CA TYR A 236 -31.17 -1.74 7.22
C TYR A 236 -31.48 -1.65 5.72
N GLY A 237 -31.88 -2.77 5.09
CA GLY A 237 -32.20 -2.83 3.68
C GLY A 237 -33.47 -2.06 3.31
N TYR A 238 -33.55 -1.66 2.05
CA TYR A 238 -34.72 -1.01 1.47
C TYR A 238 -35.22 -1.75 0.24
N LYS A 239 -36.55 -1.74 0.04
CA LYS A 239 -37.16 -2.32 -1.15
C LYS A 239 -37.05 -1.36 -2.33
N ARG A 240 -36.80 -1.90 -3.52
CA ARG A 240 -37.02 -1.17 -4.77
C ARG A 240 -37.44 -2.19 -5.84
N GLY A 241 -38.72 -2.12 -6.20
CA GLY A 241 -39.44 -3.23 -6.84
C GLY A 241 -39.53 -4.42 -5.89
N GLU A 242 -39.39 -5.62 -6.44
CA GLU A 242 -39.42 -6.89 -5.69
C GLU A 242 -38.07 -7.25 -5.03
N VAL A 243 -37.06 -6.40 -5.18
CA VAL A 243 -35.70 -6.65 -4.67
C VAL A 243 -35.46 -5.84 -3.41
N LEU A 244 -35.19 -6.51 -2.30
CA LEU A 244 -34.64 -5.90 -1.08
C LEU A 244 -33.12 -5.72 -1.28
N ARG A 245 -32.61 -4.51 -1.05
CA ARG A 245 -31.19 -4.20 -1.25
C ARG A 245 -30.65 -3.30 -0.15
N LEU A 246 -29.37 -3.42 0.13
CA LEU A 246 -28.60 -2.45 0.90
C LEU A 246 -27.43 -2.01 0.04
N TYR A 247 -27.71 -1.06 -0.85
CA TYR A 247 -26.72 -0.41 -1.70
C TYR A 247 -26.51 1.01 -1.21
N CYS A 248 -25.54 1.17 -0.31
CA CYS A 248 -25.23 2.44 0.33
C CYS A 248 -23.73 2.60 0.54
N THR A 249 -23.30 3.85 0.69
CA THR A 249 -21.94 4.21 1.09
C THR A 249 -21.97 4.61 2.56
N VAL A 250 -20.98 4.17 3.32
CA VAL A 250 -20.80 4.45 4.74
C VAL A 250 -19.42 5.09 4.92
N SER A 251 -19.31 6.10 5.78
CA SER A 251 -18.05 6.80 6.07
C SER A 251 -18.06 7.34 7.50
N THR A 252 -16.92 7.86 7.94
CA THR A 252 -16.76 8.53 9.24
C THR A 252 -17.27 9.96 9.26
N LYS A 253 -17.61 10.55 8.09
CA LYS A 253 -18.09 11.94 8.00
C LYS A 253 -19.49 12.13 8.58
N GLY A 254 -20.24 11.04 8.73
CA GLY A 254 -21.58 11.08 9.30
C GLY A 254 -22.47 9.97 8.74
N LYS A 255 -23.71 9.95 9.23
CA LYS A 255 -24.69 8.95 8.83
C LYS A 255 -25.14 9.11 7.38
N ASN A 256 -25.38 7.98 6.73
CA ASN A 256 -26.08 7.93 5.45
C ASN A 256 -27.61 7.90 5.64
N ALA A 257 -28.35 7.75 4.53
CA ALA A 257 -29.82 7.70 4.53
C ALA A 257 -30.42 6.49 5.28
N GLN A 258 -29.64 5.44 5.49
CA GLN A 258 -30.03 4.26 6.29
C GLN A 258 -29.65 4.43 7.78
N GLY A 259 -29.09 5.59 8.15
CA GLY A 259 -28.63 5.87 9.50
C GLY A 259 -27.25 5.29 9.84
N LEU A 260 -26.58 4.64 8.88
CA LEU A 260 -25.30 3.95 9.06
C LEU A 260 -24.12 4.92 8.96
N PHE A 261 -23.13 4.78 9.84
CA PHE A 261 -21.86 5.52 9.83
C PHE A 261 -20.71 4.65 10.35
N LEU A 262 -19.48 5.03 10.02
CA LEU A 262 -18.27 4.38 10.53
C LEU A 262 -17.68 5.18 11.69
N GLU A 263 -17.04 4.48 12.62
CA GLU A 263 -16.30 5.03 13.75
C GLU A 263 -14.99 4.26 13.89
N VAL A 264 -13.86 4.98 13.99
CA VAL A 264 -12.55 4.38 14.22
C VAL A 264 -12.26 4.42 15.71
N ASP A 265 -12.13 3.25 16.31
CA ASP A 265 -11.74 3.04 17.70
C ASP A 265 -10.23 2.78 17.76
N GLU A 266 -9.46 3.83 18.03
CA GLU A 266 -7.99 3.77 18.02
C GLU A 266 -7.42 2.91 19.16
N ALA A 267 -8.09 2.90 20.32
CA ALA A 267 -7.65 2.17 21.49
C ALA A 267 -7.74 0.65 21.26
N GLU A 268 -8.90 0.21 20.75
CA GLU A 268 -9.15 -1.21 20.45
C GLU A 268 -8.65 -1.63 19.06
N LYS A 269 -8.18 -0.67 18.25
CA LYS A 269 -7.77 -0.86 16.84
C LYS A 269 -8.89 -1.48 16.00
N LEU A 270 -10.10 -0.95 16.14
CA LEU A 270 -11.29 -1.41 15.42
C LEU A 270 -11.87 -0.32 14.52
N LEU A 271 -12.45 -0.74 13.40
CA LEU A 271 -13.41 0.05 12.65
C LEU A 271 -14.81 -0.50 12.96
N ARG A 272 -15.68 0.33 13.55
CA ARG A 272 -17.06 -0.04 13.88
C ARG A 272 -18.02 0.61 12.91
N GLU A 273 -18.98 -0.14 12.41
CA GLU A 273 -20.18 0.41 11.79
C GLU A 273 -21.28 0.51 12.87
N ARG A 274 -21.89 1.69 12.96
CA ARG A 274 -22.97 1.98 13.90
C ARG A 274 -24.17 2.55 13.15
N ALA A 275 -25.35 2.44 13.76
CA ALA A 275 -26.58 2.98 13.23
C ALA A 275 -27.25 3.95 14.21
N ILE A 276 -27.66 5.12 13.72
CA ILE A 276 -28.57 6.02 14.44
C ILE A 276 -30.02 5.66 14.09
N VAL A 277 -30.42 4.44 14.43
CA VAL A 277 -31.83 4.02 14.45
C VAL A 277 -32.04 3.45 15.84
N ASN A 278 -32.74 4.20 16.72
CA ASN A 278 -32.96 3.88 18.14
C ASN A 278 -31.68 3.73 18.99
N ASN A 279 -31.00 4.85 19.33
CA ASN A 279 -29.87 4.92 20.29
C ASN A 279 -28.51 4.31 19.86
N GLY A 280 -28.03 4.55 18.63
CA GLY A 280 -26.61 4.37 18.33
C GLY A 280 -26.11 2.93 18.41
N THR A 281 -26.91 1.97 17.93
CA THR A 281 -26.62 0.54 17.99
C THR A 281 -25.40 0.18 17.15
N GLU A 282 -24.52 -0.65 17.70
CA GLU A 282 -23.43 -1.26 16.95
C GLU A 282 -23.98 -2.26 15.92
N VAL A 283 -23.47 -2.21 14.70
CA VAL A 283 -23.93 -3.05 13.56
C VAL A 283 -22.95 -4.18 13.34
N CYS A 284 -21.71 -3.85 13.03
CA CYS A 284 -20.62 -4.81 12.82
C CYS A 284 -19.26 -4.10 12.96
N ALA A 285 -18.18 -4.87 13.01
CA ALA A 285 -16.84 -4.33 13.18
C ALA A 285 -15.79 -5.08 12.35
N TRP A 286 -14.70 -4.38 12.06
CA TRP A 286 -13.48 -4.91 11.46
C TRP A 286 -12.30 -4.62 12.37
N ARG A 287 -11.34 -5.53 12.43
CA ARG A 287 -10.04 -5.24 13.03
C ARG A 287 -9.16 -4.47 12.04
N LEU A 288 -8.50 -3.41 12.50
CA LEU A 288 -7.70 -2.55 11.63
C LEU A 288 -6.49 -3.29 11.04
N ASP A 289 -5.86 -4.17 11.82
CA ASP A 289 -4.78 -5.05 11.35
C ASP A 289 -5.19 -5.90 10.15
N ARG A 290 -6.40 -6.47 10.18
CA ARG A 290 -6.95 -7.22 9.05
C ARG A 290 -7.13 -6.34 7.81
N LEU A 291 -7.62 -5.12 7.97
CA LEU A 291 -7.75 -4.17 6.85
C LEU A 291 -6.38 -3.77 6.29
N HIS A 292 -5.38 -3.59 7.16
CA HIS A 292 -4.00 -3.33 6.77
C HIS A 292 -3.41 -4.49 5.98
N GLU A 293 -3.57 -5.73 6.44
CA GLU A 293 -3.15 -6.94 5.71
C GLU A 293 -3.72 -6.95 4.30
N ARG A 294 -5.04 -6.71 4.15
CA ARG A 294 -5.69 -6.68 2.82
C ARG A 294 -5.14 -5.59 1.92
N LEU A 295 -4.81 -4.43 2.46
CA LEU A 295 -4.15 -3.36 1.72
C LEU A 295 -2.75 -3.78 1.27
N GLN A 296 -1.95 -4.35 2.18
CA GLN A 296 -0.57 -4.75 1.92
C GLN A 296 -0.48 -5.90 0.91
N GLU A 297 -1.32 -6.93 1.06
CA GLU A 297 -1.38 -8.08 0.14
C GLU A 297 -1.74 -7.64 -1.28
N LYS A 298 -2.77 -6.80 -1.41
CA LYS A 298 -3.35 -6.45 -2.70
C LYS A 298 -2.64 -5.29 -3.39
N HIS A 299 -2.12 -4.34 -2.62
CA HIS A 299 -1.56 -3.10 -3.15
C HIS A 299 -0.08 -2.92 -2.83
N LYS A 300 0.67 -4.02 -2.58
CA LYS A 300 2.13 -3.96 -2.49
C LYS A 300 2.73 -3.14 -3.63
N GLU A 301 2.22 -3.37 -4.85
CA GLU A 301 2.50 -2.61 -6.06
C GLU A 301 1.23 -2.58 -6.93
N THR A 302 0.90 -1.45 -7.54
CA THR A 302 -0.33 -1.30 -8.33
C THR A 302 -0.17 -0.33 -9.50
N PHE A 303 -0.66 -0.74 -10.67
CA PHE A 303 -0.87 0.13 -11.83
C PHE A 303 -2.34 0.54 -11.94
N TRP A 304 -2.60 1.83 -11.80
CA TRP A 304 -3.92 2.45 -11.94
C TRP A 304 -4.06 3.00 -13.36
N ILE A 305 -4.67 2.22 -14.24
CA ILE A 305 -4.79 2.51 -15.68
C ILE A 305 -6.05 3.33 -15.94
N LYS A 306 -5.91 4.40 -16.69
CA LYS A 306 -7.02 5.20 -17.23
C LYS A 306 -7.14 4.96 -18.73
N ALA A 307 -8.36 4.69 -19.16
CA ALA A 307 -8.68 4.50 -20.58
C ALA A 307 -9.88 5.38 -20.99
N SER A 308 -9.79 6.02 -22.15
CA SER A 308 -10.95 6.65 -22.77
C SER A 308 -11.85 5.59 -23.41
N SER A 309 -13.14 5.89 -23.56
CA SER A 309 -14.14 4.97 -24.11
C SER A 309 -14.83 5.59 -25.31
N THR A 310 -14.86 4.86 -26.42
CA THR A 310 -15.59 5.24 -27.63
C THR A 310 -16.51 4.09 -28.05
N ARG A 311 -17.66 4.41 -28.68
CA ARG A 311 -18.56 3.39 -29.21
C ARG A 311 -18.64 3.49 -30.73
N VAL A 312 -18.34 2.39 -31.40
CA VAL A 312 -18.43 2.25 -32.86
C VAL A 312 -19.34 1.07 -33.15
N GLY A 313 -20.42 1.29 -33.91
CA GLY A 313 -21.38 0.23 -34.23
C GLY A 313 -22.03 -0.44 -33.00
N GLY A 314 -22.18 0.29 -31.89
CA GLY A 314 -22.74 -0.24 -30.64
C GLY A 314 -21.74 -1.01 -29.76
N ILE A 315 -20.50 -1.21 -30.22
CA ILE A 315 -19.44 -1.90 -29.49
C ILE A 315 -18.52 -0.86 -28.84
N GLU A 316 -18.29 -1.02 -27.53
CA GLU A 316 -17.39 -0.16 -26.76
C GLU A 316 -15.92 -0.53 -27.08
N HIS A 317 -15.07 0.49 -27.25
CA HIS A 317 -13.64 0.38 -27.47
C HIS A 317 -12.91 1.24 -26.44
N PHE A 318 -11.73 0.81 -26.00
CA PHE A 318 -10.96 1.46 -24.95
C PHE A 318 -9.57 1.84 -25.47
N GLN A 319 -9.26 3.13 -25.47
CA GLN A 319 -7.88 3.61 -25.69
C GLN A 319 -7.21 3.77 -24.34
N LEU A 320 -6.05 3.13 -24.14
CA LEU A 320 -5.27 3.32 -22.91
C LEU A 320 -4.54 4.67 -23.00
N GLU A 321 -4.72 5.51 -22.00
CA GLU A 321 -4.28 6.92 -22.02
C GLU A 321 -3.11 7.15 -21.07
N SER A 322 -3.24 6.65 -19.84
CA SER A 322 -2.24 6.85 -18.79
C SER A 322 -2.28 5.74 -17.75
N ALA A 323 -1.19 5.60 -17.01
CA ALA A 323 -1.12 4.77 -15.82
C ALA A 323 -0.43 5.52 -14.68
N ILE A 324 -0.96 5.38 -13.47
CA ILE A 324 -0.26 5.78 -12.24
C ILE A 324 0.27 4.50 -11.60
N HIS A 325 1.55 4.47 -11.31
CA HIS A 325 2.20 3.37 -10.60
C HIS A 325 2.47 3.79 -9.16
N THR A 326 1.89 3.04 -8.22
CA THR A 326 2.07 3.20 -6.78
C THR A 326 2.64 1.92 -6.18
N ALA A 327 3.44 2.04 -5.13
CA ALA A 327 3.96 0.92 -4.37
C ALA A 327 4.05 1.27 -2.89
N ARG A 328 4.15 0.25 -2.04
CA ARG A 328 4.39 0.40 -0.58
C ARG A 328 3.27 1.14 0.14
N PRO A 329 2.12 0.48 0.33
CA PRO A 329 1.00 1.10 1.02
C PRO A 329 1.38 1.41 2.48
N SER A 330 0.87 2.51 3.01
CA SER A 330 1.13 2.97 4.37
C SER A 330 -0.10 2.78 5.25
N ASN A 331 0.02 1.97 6.30
CA ASN A 331 -1.04 1.76 7.28
C ASN A 331 -1.44 3.08 7.96
N GLY A 332 -0.46 3.95 8.28
CA GLY A 332 -0.75 5.25 8.88
C GLY A 332 -1.52 6.19 7.95
N GLN A 333 -1.21 6.18 6.65
CA GLN A 333 -2.00 6.96 5.67
C GLN A 333 -3.39 6.37 5.48
N PHE A 334 -3.52 5.04 5.44
CA PHE A 334 -4.80 4.36 5.40
C PHE A 334 -5.68 4.76 6.59
N ASP A 335 -5.14 4.71 7.82
CA ASP A 335 -5.87 5.08 9.03
C ASP A 335 -6.30 6.55 9.01
N ARG A 336 -5.42 7.45 8.57
CA ARG A 336 -5.75 8.89 8.42
C ARG A 336 -6.89 9.11 7.44
N LEU A 337 -6.82 8.49 6.26
CA LEU A 337 -7.82 8.63 5.21
C LEU A 337 -9.13 7.91 5.54
N LEU A 338 -9.09 6.88 6.39
CA LEU A 338 -10.28 6.24 6.94
C LEU A 338 -10.95 7.17 7.96
N LYS A 339 -10.19 7.76 8.88
CA LYS A 339 -10.69 8.70 9.90
C LYS A 339 -11.29 9.96 9.29
N ASP A 340 -10.65 10.56 8.27
CA ASP A 340 -11.16 11.76 7.59
C ASP A 340 -12.33 11.45 6.63
N GLY A 341 -12.67 10.17 6.45
CA GLY A 341 -13.78 9.67 5.64
C GLY A 341 -13.56 9.77 4.13
N THR A 342 -12.30 9.85 3.71
CA THR A 342 -11.89 9.72 2.30
C THR A 342 -11.95 8.27 1.85
N ILE A 343 -11.53 7.34 2.71
CA ILE A 343 -11.88 5.94 2.56
C ILE A 343 -13.30 5.75 3.07
N THR A 344 -14.07 5.01 2.29
CA THR A 344 -15.49 4.73 2.52
C THR A 344 -15.76 3.26 2.28
N LEU A 345 -16.84 2.75 2.87
CA LEU A 345 -17.32 1.40 2.67
C LEU A 345 -18.59 1.42 1.81
N ASP A 346 -18.64 0.64 0.74
CA ASP A 346 -19.87 0.42 -0.01
C ASP A 346 -20.46 -0.96 0.34
N HIS A 347 -21.66 -0.97 0.93
CA HIS A 347 -22.47 -2.19 1.05
C HIS A 347 -23.10 -2.52 -0.29
N LEU A 348 -23.01 -3.78 -0.72
CA LEU A 348 -23.51 -4.27 -2.00
C LEU A 348 -24.22 -5.62 -1.85
N VAL A 349 -25.19 -5.68 -0.94
CA VAL A 349 -25.99 -6.89 -0.67
C VAL A 349 -27.43 -6.73 -1.17
N LYS A 350 -27.98 -7.76 -1.82
CA LYS A 350 -29.38 -7.81 -2.26
C LYS A 350 -30.01 -9.17 -2.03
N ARG A 351 -31.32 -9.19 -1.86
CA ARG A 351 -32.18 -10.37 -1.88
C ARG A 351 -33.11 -10.27 -3.09
N SER A 352 -33.02 -11.26 -3.98
CA SER A 352 -33.91 -11.37 -5.14
C SER A 352 -35.32 -11.79 -4.75
N ALA A 353 -36.29 -11.69 -5.68
CA ALA A 353 -37.66 -12.15 -5.48
C ALA A 353 -37.74 -13.64 -5.07
N SER A 354 -36.80 -14.47 -5.55
CA SER A 354 -36.67 -15.89 -5.14
C SER A 354 -36.19 -16.11 -3.70
N GLY A 355 -35.87 -15.05 -2.96
CA GLY A 355 -35.33 -15.14 -1.60
C GLY A 355 -33.81 -15.33 -1.53
N ARG A 356 -33.13 -15.63 -2.64
CA ARG A 356 -31.66 -15.74 -2.68
C ARG A 356 -30.98 -14.41 -2.35
N VAL A 357 -30.11 -14.43 -1.34
CA VAL A 357 -29.24 -13.32 -0.94
C VAL A 357 -27.91 -13.41 -1.69
N VAL A 358 -27.47 -12.28 -2.25
CA VAL A 358 -26.19 -12.15 -2.96
C VAL A 358 -25.49 -10.91 -2.43
N GLU A 359 -24.28 -11.12 -1.90
CA GLU A 359 -23.37 -10.06 -1.48
C GLU A 359 -22.20 -9.97 -2.46
N LYS A 360 -21.82 -8.75 -2.88
CA LYS A 360 -20.65 -8.51 -3.75
C LYS A 360 -19.40 -8.07 -2.97
N GLY A 361 -19.39 -8.37 -1.67
CA GLY A 361 -18.45 -7.88 -0.67
C GLY A 361 -18.72 -6.44 -0.23
N PRO A 362 -18.55 -6.12 1.07
CA PRO A 362 -18.34 -4.75 1.49
C PRO A 362 -17.03 -4.25 0.87
N LEU A 363 -17.11 -3.17 0.08
CA LEU A 363 -15.98 -2.67 -0.69
C LEU A 363 -15.39 -1.43 -0.04
N PHE A 364 -14.12 -1.50 0.35
CA PHE A 364 -13.36 -0.32 0.77
C PHE A 364 -12.93 0.45 -0.48
N LYS A 365 -13.27 1.75 -0.51
CA LYS A 365 -13.03 2.62 -1.66
C LYS A 365 -12.45 3.95 -1.24
N VAL A 366 -11.56 4.48 -2.06
CA VAL A 366 -10.91 5.79 -1.89
C VAL A 366 -11.20 6.67 -3.10
N GLU A 367 -11.21 7.98 -2.93
CA GLU A 367 -11.22 8.90 -4.07
C GLU A 367 -9.98 8.70 -4.97
N ARG A 368 -10.18 8.59 -6.28
CA ARG A 368 -9.14 8.28 -7.28
C ARG A 368 -7.97 9.26 -7.23
N MET A 369 -8.25 10.55 -7.03
CA MET A 369 -7.20 11.57 -6.95
C MET A 369 -6.38 11.46 -5.67
N ARG A 370 -6.95 10.88 -4.61
CA ARG A 370 -6.29 10.68 -3.31
C ARG A 370 -5.66 9.30 -3.18
N VAL A 371 -5.76 8.43 -4.19
CA VAL A 371 -5.08 7.12 -4.22
C VAL A 371 -3.59 7.23 -3.91
N PRO A 372 -2.82 8.15 -4.51
CA PRO A 372 -1.39 8.25 -4.22
C PRO A 372 -1.05 8.51 -2.75
N GLU A 373 -1.95 9.16 -2.01
CA GLU A 373 -1.73 9.45 -0.59
C GLU A 373 -1.70 8.19 0.29
N LEU A 374 -2.20 7.04 -0.21
CA LEU A 374 -2.13 5.76 0.49
C LEU A 374 -0.73 5.14 0.51
N PHE A 375 0.21 5.66 -0.29
CA PHE A 375 1.47 5.00 -0.58
C PHE A 375 2.67 5.85 -0.12
N LEU A 376 3.77 5.18 0.20
CA LEU A 376 5.03 5.83 0.53
C LEU A 376 5.83 6.15 -0.74
N GLY A 377 6.28 7.40 -0.83
CA GLY A 377 7.03 7.91 -1.98
C GLY A 377 6.13 8.56 -3.04
N ASN A 378 6.75 9.07 -4.09
CA ASN A 378 5.99 9.73 -5.16
C ASN A 378 5.43 8.69 -6.13
N PRO A 379 4.14 8.76 -6.50
CA PRO A 379 3.61 7.96 -7.59
C PRO A 379 4.37 8.25 -8.89
N LYS A 380 4.61 7.23 -9.70
CA LYS A 380 5.15 7.42 -11.06
C LYS A 380 3.98 7.52 -12.03
N GLU A 381 3.91 8.60 -12.78
CA GLU A 381 2.88 8.80 -13.79
C GLU A 381 3.43 8.52 -15.19
N TYR A 382 2.68 7.75 -15.96
CA TYR A 382 3.03 7.38 -17.32
C TYR A 382 1.92 7.81 -18.26
N ARG A 383 2.29 8.56 -19.30
CA ARG A 383 1.48 8.72 -20.49
C ARG A 383 1.70 7.50 -21.41
N LEU A 384 0.61 6.94 -21.93
CA LEU A 384 0.63 5.77 -22.81
C LEU A 384 0.39 6.15 -24.28
N VAL A 385 -0.35 7.24 -24.52
CA VAL A 385 -0.51 7.91 -25.83
C VAL A 385 -0.41 9.42 -25.70
#